data_AF-A0A9W6Z2K1-F1
#
_entry.id   AF-A0A9W6Z2K1-F1
#
_cell.length_a   1.000
_cell.length_b   1.000
_cell.length_c   1.000
_cell.angle_alpha   90.00
_cell.angle_beta   90.00
_cell.angle_gamma   90.00
#
_symmetry.space_group_name_H-M   'P 1'
#
loop_
_entity.id
_entity.type
_entity.pdbx_description
1 polymer ?
#
loop_
_entity_poly.entity_id
_entity_poly.type
_entity_poly.pdbx_seq_one_letter_code
_entity_poly.pdbx_strand_id
1 'polypeptide(L)' 'MLLAATFIFAYYTIWTFALPLLENDNPLQKFFLPRDYAIKIPVILLIIGVTLVGSFIGSVLLKSSQKKKQGKKAN' A
#
# COMPACT_ATOMS: atom_id res chain seq x y z
N MET A 1 8.54 18.95 -3.86
CA MET A 1 7.59 18.01 -3.23
C MET A 1 6.16 18.21 -3.72
N LEU A 2 5.58 19.42 -3.64
CA LEU A 2 4.19 19.65 -4.07
C LEU A 2 3.95 19.34 -5.55
N LEU A 3 4.82 19.78 -6.45
CA LEU A 3 4.66 19.53 -7.89
C LEU A 3 4.59 18.03 -8.23
N ALA A 4 5.48 17.23 -7.63
CA ALA A 4 5.50 15.79 -7.80
C ALA A 4 4.24 15.12 -7.25
N ALA A 5 3.79 15.54 -6.05
CA ALA A 5 2.56 15.02 -5.46
C ALA A 5 1.34 15.34 -6.34
N THR A 6 1.22 16.57 -6.83
CA THR A 6 0.15 16.98 -7.75
C THR A 6 0.18 16.17 -9.03
N PHE A 7 1.35 15.95 -9.63
CA PHE A 7 1.48 15.19 -10.86
C PHE A 7 1.07 13.71 -10.68
N ILE A 8 1.54 13.07 -9.61
CA ILE A 8 1.18 11.68 -9.28
C ILE A 8 -0.33 11.58 -9.02
N PHE A 9 -0.89 12.53 -8.25
CA PHE A 9 -2.32 12.57 -7.97
C PHE A 9 -3.16 12.73 -9.23
N ALA A 10 -2.78 13.65 -10.11
CA ALA A 10 -3.47 13.87 -11.38
C ALA A 10 -3.39 12.61 -12.28
N TYR A 11 -2.22 12.01 -12.40
CA TYR A 11 -2.02 10.77 -13.16
C TYR A 11 -2.94 9.64 -12.64
N TYR A 12 -2.96 9.41 -11.34
CA TYR A 12 -3.78 8.36 -10.73
C TYR A 12 -5.27 8.65 -10.83
N THR A 13 -5.68 9.91 -10.69
CA THR A 13 -7.08 10.34 -10.81
C THR A 13 -7.58 10.12 -12.24
N ILE A 14 -6.81 10.53 -13.24
CA ILE A 14 -7.15 10.30 -14.65
C ILE A 14 -7.21 8.80 -14.93
N TRP A 15 -6.23 8.04 -14.47
CA TRP A 15 -6.17 6.60 -14.67
C TRP A 15 -7.37 5.86 -14.06
N THR A 16 -7.78 6.26 -12.85
CA THR A 16 -8.82 5.55 -12.08
C THR A 16 -10.24 5.98 -12.46
N PHE A 17 -10.46 7.27 -12.74
CA PHE A 17 -11.79 7.84 -12.94
C PHE A 17 -12.09 8.23 -14.38
N ALA A 18 -11.12 8.84 -15.08
CA ALA A 18 -11.34 9.34 -16.44
C ALA A 18 -11.20 8.24 -17.50
N LEU A 19 -10.12 7.45 -17.46
CA LEU A 19 -9.88 6.35 -18.39
C LEU A 19 -11.05 5.34 -18.51
N PRO A 20 -11.80 5.02 -17.43
CA PRO A 20 -13.03 4.25 -17.51
C PRO A 20 -14.07 4.70 -18.52
N LEU A 21 -14.16 6.00 -18.73
CA LEU A 21 -15.20 6.66 -19.53
C LEU A 21 -14.82 6.73 -21.01
N LEU A 22 -13.56 6.45 -21.34
CA LEU A 22 -13.06 6.43 -22.71
C LEU A 22 -13.29 5.06 -23.34
N GLU A 23 -13.53 5.06 -24.65
CA GLU A 23 -13.60 3.84 -25.45
C GLU A 23 -12.27 3.08 -25.43
N ASN A 24 -12.34 1.76 -25.56
CA ASN A 24 -11.18 0.87 -25.40
C ASN A 24 -10.11 1.06 -26.49
N ASP A 25 -10.48 1.57 -27.66
CA ASP A 25 -9.54 1.80 -28.78
C ASP A 25 -8.87 3.19 -28.75
N ASN A 26 -9.06 3.97 -27.67
CA ASN A 26 -8.46 5.29 -27.59
C ASN A 26 -6.93 5.19 -27.40
N PRO A 27 -6.11 5.91 -28.21
CA PRO A 27 -4.65 5.89 -28.09
C PRO A 27 -4.14 6.31 -26.71
N LEU A 28 -4.94 7.06 -25.95
CA LEU A 28 -4.60 7.44 -24.58
C LEU A 28 -4.44 6.23 -23.65
N GLN A 29 -5.10 5.09 -23.91
CA GLN A 29 -4.95 3.88 -23.10
C GLN A 29 -3.52 3.33 -23.10
N LYS A 30 -2.71 3.64 -24.13
CA LYS A 30 -1.30 3.19 -24.21
C LYS A 30 -0.38 3.85 -23.17
N PHE A 31 -0.80 4.97 -22.59
CA PHE A 31 -0.03 5.68 -21.55
C PHE A 31 -0.34 5.20 -20.13
N PHE A 32 -1.32 4.32 -19.98
CA PHE A 32 -1.79 3.81 -18.70
C PHE A 32 -1.66 2.29 -18.66
N LEU A 33 -1.44 1.75 -17.47
CA LEU A 33 -1.52 0.30 -17.29
C LEU A 33 -2.99 -0.16 -17.41
N PRO A 34 -3.21 -1.47 -17.64
CA PRO A 34 -4.53 -2.06 -17.57
C PRO A 34 -5.25 -1.69 -16.25
N ARG A 35 -6.56 -1.48 -16.35
CA ARG A 35 -7.42 -0.95 -15.27
C ARG A 35 -7.32 -1.73 -13.95
N ASP A 36 -7.14 -3.03 -14.03
CA ASP A 36 -7.00 -3.90 -12.86
C ASP A 36 -5.82 -3.50 -11.96
N TYR A 37 -4.77 -2.90 -12.53
CA TYR A 37 -3.64 -2.40 -11.75
C TYR A 37 -3.96 -1.15 -10.93
N ALA A 38 -4.91 -0.31 -11.37
CA ALA A 38 -5.33 0.87 -10.62
C ALA A 38 -5.92 0.49 -9.24
N ILE A 39 -6.50 -0.71 -9.13
CA ILE A 39 -7.04 -1.25 -7.86
C ILE A 39 -5.98 -2.10 -7.15
N LYS A 40 -5.24 -2.94 -7.87
CA LYS A 40 -4.25 -3.84 -7.26
C LYS A 40 -3.13 -3.10 -6.53
N ILE A 41 -2.63 -1.99 -7.07
CA ILE A 41 -1.50 -1.26 -6.48
C ILE A 41 -1.85 -0.73 -5.07
N PRO A 42 -2.95 0.03 -4.85
CA PRO A 42 -3.36 0.44 -3.51
C PRO A 42 -3.57 -0.73 -2.55
N VAL A 43 -4.17 -1.83 -3.03
CA VAL A 43 -4.44 -3.02 -2.20
C VAL A 43 -3.15 -3.68 -1.74
N ILE A 44 -2.18 -3.89 -2.64
CA ILE A 44 -0.88 -4.45 -2.30
C ILE A 44 -0.14 -3.54 -1.32
N LEU A 45 -0.18 -2.23 -1.53
CA LEU A 45 0.44 -1.25 -0.64
C LEU A 45 -0.16 -1.34 0.78
N LEU A 46 -1.49 -1.48 0.88
CA LEU A 46 -2.18 -1.64 2.16
C LEU A 46 -1.77 -2.94 2.83
N ILE A 47 -1.75 -4.07 2.10
CA ILE A 47 -1.32 -5.38 2.63
C ILE A 47 0.10 -5.29 3.18
N ILE A 48 1.03 -4.70 2.42
CA ILE A 48 2.42 -4.50 2.87
C ILE A 48 2.44 -3.65 4.14
N GLY A 49 1.74 -2.52 4.15
CA GLY A 49 1.67 -1.64 5.33
C GLY A 49 1.16 -2.35 6.58
N VAL A 50 0.04 -3.07 6.46
CA VAL A 50 -0.55 -3.85 7.55
C VAL A 50 0.39 -4.97 8.00
N THR A 51 1.03 -5.66 7.06
CA THR A 51 1.96 -6.74 7.38
C THR A 51 3.18 -6.23 8.15
N LEU A 52 3.73 -5.08 7.76
CA LEU A 52 4.85 -4.44 8.43
C LEU A 52 4.47 -4.01 9.85
N VAL A 53 3.34 -3.32 10.00
CA VAL A 53 2.84 -2.86 11.31
C VAL A 53 2.54 -4.06 12.22
N GLY A 54 1.83 -5.07 11.72
CA GLY A 54 1.51 -6.28 12.47
C GLY A 54 2.76 -7.04 12.90
N SER A 55 3.74 -7.20 12.01
CA SER A 55 5.02 -7.86 12.31
C SER A 55 5.82 -7.12 13.38
N PHE A 56 5.83 -5.79 13.32
CA PHE A 56 6.49 -4.95 14.32
C PHE A 56 5.85 -5.10 15.69
N ILE A 57 4.52 -4.97 15.77
CA ILE A 57 3.76 -5.15 17.02
C ILE A 57 3.99 -6.55 17.59
N GLY A 58 3.88 -7.59 16.76
CA GLY A 58 4.14 -8.98 17.16
C GLY A 58 5.54 -9.17 17.73
N SER A 59 6.56 -8.60 17.09
CA SER A 59 7.96 -8.68 17.55
C SER A 59 8.14 -8.02 18.93
N VAL A 60 7.52 -6.87 19.17
CA VAL A 60 7.57 -6.17 20.46
C VAL A 60 6.88 -6.96 21.57
N LEU A 61 5.71 -7.55 21.28
CA LEU A 61 4.96 -8.38 22.24
C LEU A 61 5.70 -9.66 22.61
N LEU A 62 6.33 -10.32 21.63
CA LEU A 62 7.17 -11.50 21.89
C LEU A 62 8.36 -11.13 22.78
N LYS A 63 9.07 -10.03 22.48
CA LYS A 63 10.23 -9.59 23.27
C LYS A 63 9.86 -9.21 24.70
N SER A 64 8.72 -8.55 24.91
CA SER A 64 8.24 -8.18 26.25
C SER A 64 7.81 -9.40 27.08
N SER A 65 7.20 -10.40 26.43
CA SER A 65 6.79 -11.66 27.06
C SER A 65 7.98 -12.52 27.50
N GLN A 66 9.06 -12.57 26.70
CA GLN A 66 10.29 -13.29 27.06
C GLN A 66 10.95 -12.68 28.30
N LYS A 67 11.01 -11.34 28.41
CA LYS A 67 11.54 -10.66 29.61
C LYS A 67 10.73 -10.96 30.87
N LYS A 68 9.39 -10.97 30.78
CA LYS A 68 8.52 -11.35 31.92
C LYS A 68 8.73 -12.80 32.35
N LYS A 69 8.95 -13.72 31.40
CA LYS A 69 9.22 -15.14 31.70
C LYS A 69 10.59 -15.35 32.34
N GLN A 70 11.62 -14.61 31.95
CA GLN A 70 12.95 -14.68 32.57
C GLN A 70 12.96 -14.10 33.98
N GLY A 71 12.29 -12.96 34.22
CA GLY A 71 12.18 -12.38 35.57
C GLY A 71 11.42 -13.26 36.57
N LYS A 72 10.46 -14.08 36.10
CA LYS A 72 9.77 -15.07 36.94
C LYS A 72 10.56 -16.35 37.22
N LYS A 73 11.62 -16.65 36.47
CA LYS A 73 12.50 -17.81 36.72
C LYS A 73 13.67 -17.49 37.64
N ALA A 74 13.91 -16.21 37.93
CA ALA A 74 15.04 -15.74 38.75
C ALA A 74 14.65 -15.37 40.20
N ASN A 75 13.37 -15.54 40.57
CA ASN A 75 12.83 -15.50 41.93
C ASN A 75 12.29 -16.88 42.29
#